data_AF-A0A2E6DLM0-F1
#
_entry.id   AF-A0A2E6DLM0-F1
#
_cell.length_a   1.000
_cell.length_b   1.000
_cell.length_c   1.000
_cell.angle_alpha   90.00
_cell.angle_beta   90.00
_cell.angle_gamma   90.00
#
_symmetry.space_group_name_H-M   'P 1'
#
loop_
_entity.id
_entity.type
_entity.pdbx_description
1 polymer ?
#
loop_
_entity_poly.entity_id
_entity_poly.type
_entity_poly.pdbx_seq_one_letter_code
_entity_poly.pdbx_strand_id
1 'polypeptide(L)'
;MPPLRVVALHEAGHAVVGEVGEVQCTSLTITPDRQEGTEGCVEWSGLPEIVDMQMLGSTFVPGDSEWDELKSFVDARIKSSLAGALTEQRITGHFNWEGARHDFNQIGQLISCVYGYEGPDYDEALCPVMLRDPQMGVELEDWSQVALHARELWDDEVEAILDEHWDWVEAVAYLAMWKKTITGDQIRAARPSAKTTMTLTEVREAK
;
A
#
# COMPACT_ATOMS: atom_id res chain seq x y z
N MET A 1 -5.14 18.55 8.64
CA MET A 1 -5.74 17.25 8.98
C MET A 1 -6.88 16.98 8.00
N PRO A 2 -6.75 15.94 7.15
CA PRO A 2 -7.82 15.48 6.28
C PRO A 2 -9.04 14.99 7.09
N PRO A 3 -10.24 14.92 6.48
CA PRO A 3 -11.41 14.34 7.14
C PRO A 3 -11.15 12.88 7.55
N LEU A 4 -11.65 12.45 8.71
CA LEU A 4 -11.44 11.09 9.23
C LEU A 4 -11.81 9.98 8.24
N ARG A 5 -12.87 10.19 7.44
CA ARG A 5 -13.29 9.23 6.41
C ARG A 5 -12.23 9.08 5.31
N VAL A 6 -11.53 10.16 4.96
CA VAL A 6 -10.46 10.13 3.96
C VAL A 6 -9.30 9.30 4.47
N VAL A 7 -8.85 9.55 5.72
CA VAL A 7 -7.80 8.74 6.36
C VAL A 7 -8.20 7.27 6.42
N ALA A 8 -9.41 6.97 6.89
CA ALA A 8 -9.88 5.59 6.99
C ALA A 8 -9.95 4.87 5.64
N LEU A 9 -10.30 5.57 4.57
CA LEU A 9 -10.31 4.98 3.23
C LEU A 9 -8.89 4.83 2.68
N HIS A 10 -8.01 5.79 2.90
CA HIS A 10 -6.59 5.70 2.55
C HIS A 10 -5.94 4.45 3.17
N GLU A 11 -6.04 4.29 4.50
CA GLU A 11 -5.48 3.11 5.18
C GLU A 11 -6.16 1.79 4.73
N ALA A 12 -7.48 1.81 4.50
CA ALA A 12 -8.20 0.64 4.02
C ALA A 12 -7.77 0.24 2.61
N GLY A 13 -7.44 1.20 1.74
CA GLY A 13 -6.89 0.98 0.41
C GLY A 13 -5.58 0.20 0.49
N HIS A 14 -4.64 0.66 1.32
CA HIS A 14 -3.39 -0.07 1.57
C HIS A 14 -3.67 -1.51 1.98
N ALA A 15 -4.44 -1.71 3.06
CA ALA A 15 -4.67 -3.01 3.66
C ALA A 15 -5.37 -3.99 2.71
N VAL A 16 -6.41 -3.56 1.99
CA VAL A 16 -7.16 -4.44 1.07
C VAL A 16 -6.31 -4.84 -0.13
N VAL A 17 -5.63 -3.88 -0.77
CA VAL A 17 -4.75 -4.19 -1.92
C VAL A 17 -3.58 -5.07 -1.48
N GLY A 18 -3.04 -4.84 -0.29
CA GLY A 18 -2.03 -5.71 0.32
C GLY A 18 -2.53 -7.15 0.50
N GLU A 19 -3.69 -7.34 1.13
CA GLU A 19 -4.26 -8.68 1.34
C GLU A 19 -4.59 -9.41 0.03
N VAL A 20 -4.98 -8.69 -1.02
CA VAL A 20 -5.20 -9.26 -2.36
C VAL A 20 -3.88 -9.71 -3.01
N GLY A 21 -2.81 -8.94 -2.80
CA GLY A 21 -1.45 -9.29 -3.22
C GLY A 21 -0.72 -10.23 -2.25
N GLU A 22 -1.43 -10.89 -1.33
CA GLU A 22 -0.90 -11.82 -0.32
C GLU A 22 0.12 -11.18 0.65
N VAL A 23 0.14 -9.86 0.77
CA VAL A 23 0.83 -9.14 1.83
C VAL A 23 -0.09 -9.05 3.04
N GLN A 24 0.17 -9.91 4.02
CA GLN A 24 -0.70 -10.04 5.18
C GLN A 24 -0.66 -8.78 6.06
N CYS A 25 -1.79 -8.11 6.22
CA CYS A 25 -1.98 -7.05 7.18
C CYS A 25 -2.16 -7.65 8.59
N THR A 26 -1.47 -7.09 9.58
CA THR A 26 -1.56 -7.46 11.00
C THR A 26 -2.41 -6.47 11.77
N SER A 27 -2.31 -5.17 11.47
CA SER A 27 -3.15 -4.13 12.06
C SER A 27 -3.33 -2.93 11.13
N LEU A 28 -4.43 -2.20 11.34
CA LEU A 28 -4.68 -0.90 10.71
C LEU A 28 -5.16 0.05 11.79
N THR A 29 -4.59 1.24 11.85
CA THR A 29 -4.99 2.31 12.76
C THR A 29 -5.24 3.61 12.00
N ILE A 30 -6.26 4.36 12.41
CA ILE A 30 -6.53 5.74 11.95
C ILE A 30 -6.34 6.74 13.11
N THR A 31 -5.62 6.31 14.14
CA THR A 31 -5.22 7.16 15.25
C THR A 31 -3.90 7.81 14.86
N PRO A 32 -3.83 9.16 14.78
CA PRO A 32 -2.61 9.84 14.37
C PRO A 32 -1.46 9.62 15.35
N ASP A 33 -0.26 9.38 14.83
CA ASP A 33 0.98 9.43 15.60
C ASP A 33 1.72 10.75 15.32
N ARG A 34 1.79 11.62 16.34
CA ARG A 34 2.46 12.92 16.22
C ARG A 34 3.98 12.83 16.22
N GLN A 35 4.56 11.74 16.74
CA GLN A 35 6.01 11.55 16.74
C GLN A 35 6.48 11.13 15.36
N GLU A 36 5.73 10.23 14.72
CA GLU A 36 6.02 9.75 13.37
C GLU A 36 5.44 10.65 12.27
N GLY A 37 4.50 11.53 12.61
CA GLY A 37 3.88 12.46 11.68
C GLY A 37 2.83 11.82 10.77
N THR A 38 2.25 10.70 11.20
CA THR A 38 1.27 9.92 10.44
C THR A 38 -0.15 10.18 10.92
N GLU A 39 -1.12 10.19 10.00
CA GLU A 39 -2.56 10.34 10.33
C GLU A 39 -3.24 8.97 10.54
N GLY A 40 -2.61 7.90 10.05
CA GLY A 40 -2.97 6.49 10.17
C GLY A 40 -1.77 5.63 9.78
N CYS A 41 -1.88 4.31 9.95
CA CYS A 41 -0.85 3.36 9.56
C CYS A 41 -1.44 1.96 9.37
N VAL A 42 -0.85 1.21 8.44
CA VAL A 42 -1.05 -0.23 8.27
C VAL A 42 0.23 -0.97 8.64
N GLU A 43 0.11 -1.91 9.57
CA GLU A 43 1.15 -2.84 9.93
C GLU A 43 1.00 -4.14 9.13
N TRP A 44 2.14 -4.67 8.70
CA TRP A 44 2.23 -5.90 7.90
C TRP A 44 2.80 -7.03 8.74
N SER A 45 2.63 -8.27 8.28
CA SER A 45 3.40 -9.39 8.81
C SER A 45 4.89 -9.17 8.56
N GLY A 46 5.73 -9.96 9.23
CA GLY A 46 7.17 -9.97 8.93
C GLY A 46 7.44 -10.24 7.45
N LEU A 47 8.62 -9.81 7.00
CA LEU A 47 9.07 -10.06 5.63
C LEU A 47 9.19 -11.57 5.37
N PRO A 48 8.80 -12.05 4.19
CA PRO A 48 9.14 -13.40 3.75
C PRO A 48 10.66 -13.63 3.83
N GLU A 49 11.08 -14.86 4.12
CA GLU A 49 12.50 -15.22 4.29
C GLU A 49 13.35 -14.81 3.09
N ILE A 50 12.83 -14.98 1.86
CA ILE A 50 13.52 -14.58 0.63
C ILE A 50 13.79 -13.06 0.59
N VAL A 51 12.86 -12.25 1.11
CA VAL A 51 12.98 -10.78 1.11
C VAL A 51 14.00 -10.37 2.16
N ASP A 52 13.94 -10.97 3.35
CA ASP A 52 14.90 -10.71 4.43
C ASP A 52 16.34 -11.06 3.98
N MET A 53 16.52 -12.22 3.33
CA MET A 53 17.82 -12.62 2.74
C MET A 53 18.29 -11.67 1.63
N GLN A 54 17.37 -11.15 0.80
CA GLN A 54 17.72 -10.20 -0.24
C GLN A 54 18.17 -8.86 0.34
N MET A 55 17.44 -8.35 1.34
CA MET A 55 17.77 -7.09 2.02
C MET A 55 19.13 -7.16 2.75
N LEU A 56 19.48 -8.31 3.30
CA LEU A 56 20.72 -8.49 4.06
C LEU A 56 21.96 -8.73 3.18
N GLY A 57 21.79 -9.36 2.01
CA GLY A 57 22.93 -9.91 1.28
C GLY A 57 22.88 -9.85 -0.24
N SER A 58 21.81 -9.32 -0.85
CA SER A 58 21.62 -9.32 -2.31
C SER A 58 21.82 -10.73 -2.91
N THR A 59 21.15 -11.70 -2.31
CA THR A 59 21.40 -13.14 -2.48
C THR A 59 20.92 -13.69 -3.82
N PHE A 60 19.78 -13.21 -4.31
CA PHE A 60 19.08 -13.73 -5.48
C PHE A 60 19.24 -12.79 -6.68
N VAL A 61 19.19 -13.34 -7.89
CA VAL A 61 19.30 -12.60 -9.15
C VAL A 61 18.25 -13.02 -10.19
N PRO A 62 17.97 -12.19 -11.22
CA PRO A 62 17.07 -12.54 -12.31
C PRO A 62 17.40 -13.88 -12.95
N GLY A 63 16.43 -14.80 -12.97
CA GLY A 63 16.56 -16.17 -13.47
C GLY A 63 16.55 -17.25 -12.38
N ASP A 64 16.72 -16.86 -11.12
CA ASP A 64 16.46 -17.73 -9.96
C ASP A 64 14.95 -17.89 -9.74
N SER A 65 14.49 -19.05 -9.25
CA SER A 65 13.07 -19.25 -8.92
C SER A 65 12.57 -18.30 -7.84
N GLU A 66 13.44 -17.99 -6.90
CA GLU A 66 13.23 -17.12 -5.75
C GLU A 66 13.11 -15.66 -6.18
N TRP A 67 13.68 -15.30 -7.35
CA TRP A 67 13.59 -13.95 -7.89
C TRP A 67 12.16 -13.59 -8.27
N ASP A 68 11.41 -14.51 -8.89
CA ASP A 68 10.02 -14.27 -9.27
C ASP A 68 9.13 -14.11 -8.03
N GLU A 69 9.37 -14.90 -6.98
CA GLU A 69 8.65 -14.78 -5.70
C GLU A 69 8.96 -13.46 -4.99
N LEU A 70 10.26 -13.09 -4.93
CA LEU A 70 10.72 -11.82 -4.39
C LEU A 70 10.07 -10.66 -5.14
N LYS A 71 10.16 -10.65 -6.48
CA LYS A 71 9.59 -9.61 -7.33
C LYS A 71 8.08 -9.51 -7.15
N SER A 72 7.37 -10.63 -7.11
CA SER A 72 5.92 -10.63 -6.88
C SER A 72 5.56 -9.99 -5.53
N PHE A 73 6.32 -10.26 -4.47
CA PHE A 73 6.10 -9.64 -3.17
C PHE A 73 6.40 -8.13 -3.18
N VAL A 74 7.52 -7.72 -3.79
CA VAL A 74 7.88 -6.29 -3.93
C VAL A 74 6.81 -5.54 -4.72
N ASP A 75 6.34 -6.10 -5.84
CA ASP A 75 5.28 -5.52 -6.66
C ASP A 75 3.98 -5.38 -5.87
N ALA A 76 3.60 -6.40 -5.09
CA ALA A 76 2.43 -6.34 -4.22
C ALA A 76 2.54 -5.24 -3.15
N ARG A 77 3.74 -5.05 -2.58
CA ARG A 77 4.00 -3.96 -1.61
C ARG A 77 3.95 -2.57 -2.26
N ILE A 78 4.49 -2.40 -3.47
CA ILE A 78 4.38 -1.16 -4.23
C ILE A 78 2.91 -0.83 -4.53
N LYS A 79 2.15 -1.80 -5.06
CA LYS A 79 0.73 -1.64 -5.37
C LYS A 79 -0.07 -1.30 -4.12
N SER A 80 0.21 -1.97 -3.01
CA SER A 80 -0.39 -1.65 -1.71
C SER A 80 -0.06 -0.21 -1.29
N SER A 81 1.19 0.27 -1.41
CA SER A 81 1.55 1.66 -1.10
C SER A 81 0.87 2.69 -2.04
N LEU A 82 0.62 2.37 -3.31
CA LEU A 82 -0.16 3.25 -4.20
C LEU A 82 -1.64 3.34 -3.81
N ALA A 83 -2.19 2.23 -3.29
CA ALA A 83 -3.62 2.09 -3.07
C ALA A 83 -4.22 3.12 -2.11
N GLY A 84 -3.47 3.57 -1.11
CA GLY A 84 -3.95 4.59 -0.18
C GLY A 84 -4.22 5.91 -0.87
N ALA A 85 -3.24 6.43 -1.61
CA ALA A 85 -3.37 7.68 -2.35
C ALA A 85 -4.39 7.60 -3.50
N LEU A 86 -4.50 6.46 -4.19
CA LEU A 86 -5.53 6.24 -5.22
C LEU A 86 -6.94 6.16 -4.64
N THR A 87 -7.10 5.52 -3.49
CA THR A 87 -8.37 5.49 -2.76
C THR A 87 -8.80 6.91 -2.34
N GLU A 88 -7.86 7.72 -1.87
CA GLU A 88 -8.10 9.14 -1.59
C GLU A 88 -8.46 9.94 -2.86
N GLN A 89 -7.74 9.72 -3.96
CA GLN A 89 -8.02 10.36 -5.25
C GLN A 89 -9.44 10.04 -5.73
N ARG A 90 -9.88 8.78 -5.62
CA ARG A 90 -11.22 8.34 -6.04
C ARG A 90 -12.35 9.09 -5.35
N ILE A 91 -12.18 9.47 -4.08
CA ILE A 91 -13.23 10.15 -3.30
C ILE A 91 -13.10 11.68 -3.28
N THR A 92 -11.89 12.22 -3.43
CA THR A 92 -11.63 13.66 -3.34
C THR A 92 -11.44 14.33 -4.71
N GLY A 93 -11.13 13.54 -5.75
CA GLY A 93 -10.69 14.02 -7.05
C GLY A 93 -9.22 14.50 -7.09
N HIS A 94 -8.49 14.38 -5.98
CA HIS A 94 -7.12 14.88 -5.84
C HIS A 94 -6.18 13.79 -5.32
N PHE A 95 -5.06 13.59 -6.00
CA PHE A 95 -4.02 12.69 -5.54
C PHE A 95 -3.17 13.35 -4.46
N ASN A 96 -3.03 12.67 -3.32
CA ASN A 96 -2.24 13.15 -2.19
C ASN A 96 -0.76 12.77 -2.36
N TRP A 97 -0.01 13.64 -3.02
CA TRP A 97 1.42 13.45 -3.27
C TRP A 97 2.27 13.37 -2.00
N GLU A 98 1.88 14.10 -0.95
CA GLU A 98 2.64 14.10 0.30
C GLU A 98 2.51 12.76 1.04
N GLY A 99 1.29 12.21 1.10
CA GLY A 99 1.02 10.88 1.63
C GLY A 99 1.75 9.81 0.82
N ALA A 100 1.55 9.78 -0.50
CA ALA A 100 2.20 8.80 -1.37
C ALA A 100 3.74 8.81 -1.23
N ARG A 101 4.37 9.99 -1.19
CA ARG A 101 5.82 10.11 -0.97
C ARG A 101 6.25 9.46 0.35
N HIS A 102 5.48 9.65 1.41
CA HIS A 102 5.75 9.02 2.70
C HIS A 102 5.59 7.50 2.62
N ASP A 103 4.54 6.99 1.96
CA ASP A 103 4.28 5.56 1.77
C ASP A 103 5.41 4.87 1.01
N PHE A 104 5.97 5.53 -0.01
CA PHE A 104 7.11 5.04 -0.78
C PHE A 104 8.42 5.07 0.01
N ASN A 105 8.66 6.14 0.79
CA ASN A 105 9.82 6.21 1.67
C ASN A 105 9.89 5.03 2.63
N GLN A 106 8.75 4.59 3.18
CA GLN A 106 8.69 3.45 4.10
C GLN A 106 9.07 2.11 3.45
N ILE A 107 8.92 1.96 2.13
CA ILE A 107 9.24 0.73 1.40
C ILE A 107 10.48 0.85 0.51
N GLY A 108 11.24 1.94 0.63
CA GLY A 108 12.34 2.24 -0.27
C GLY A 108 13.39 1.15 -0.39
N GLN A 109 13.81 0.57 0.74
CA GLN A 109 14.76 -0.54 0.75
C GLN A 109 14.21 -1.79 0.07
N LEU A 110 12.90 -2.02 0.15
CA LEU A 110 12.24 -3.15 -0.49
C LEU A 110 12.22 -2.99 -2.02
N ILE A 111 11.94 -1.78 -2.53
CA ILE A 111 11.97 -1.48 -3.97
C ILE A 111 13.37 -1.77 -4.53
N SER A 112 14.41 -1.31 -3.82
CA SER A 112 15.81 -1.50 -4.22
C SER A 112 16.24 -2.97 -4.28
N CYS A 113 15.55 -3.90 -3.60
CA CYS A 113 15.88 -5.32 -3.64
C CYS A 113 15.74 -5.95 -5.03
N VAL A 114 14.84 -5.39 -5.85
CA VAL A 114 14.53 -5.87 -7.19
C VAL A 114 14.98 -4.85 -8.23
N TYR A 115 14.60 -3.58 -8.05
CA TYR A 115 14.73 -2.55 -9.08
C TYR A 115 16.02 -1.72 -8.96
N GLY A 116 16.79 -1.90 -7.87
CA GLY A 116 17.96 -1.06 -7.54
C GLY A 116 19.30 -1.54 -8.10
N TYR A 117 19.38 -2.74 -8.69
CA TYR A 117 20.63 -3.33 -9.17
C TYR A 117 20.60 -3.57 -10.67
N GLU A 118 21.70 -3.27 -11.37
CA GLU A 118 21.82 -3.46 -12.81
C GLU A 118 21.46 -4.89 -13.23
N GLY A 119 20.47 -5.02 -14.12
CA GLY A 119 19.91 -6.29 -14.56
C GLY A 119 18.65 -6.09 -15.41
N PRO A 120 18.01 -7.18 -15.85
CA PRO A 120 16.77 -7.12 -16.65
C PRO A 120 15.62 -6.34 -16.01
N ASP A 121 15.50 -6.41 -14.69
CA ASP A 121 14.45 -5.72 -13.92
C ASP A 121 14.94 -4.38 -13.33
N TYR A 122 16.15 -3.93 -13.65
CA TYR A 122 16.64 -2.63 -13.17
C TYR A 122 15.76 -1.49 -13.68
N ASP A 123 15.38 -0.59 -12.78
CA ASP A 123 14.65 0.62 -13.14
C ASP A 123 15.15 1.81 -12.33
N GLU A 124 15.93 2.68 -12.99
CA GLU A 124 16.48 3.89 -12.38
C GLU A 124 15.36 4.83 -11.86
N ALA A 125 14.19 4.84 -12.50
CA ALA A 125 13.09 5.71 -12.08
C ALA A 125 12.37 5.20 -10.82
N LEU A 126 12.62 3.96 -10.40
CA LEU A 126 12.20 3.41 -9.11
C LEU A 126 13.24 3.58 -8.00
N CYS A 127 14.36 4.26 -8.28
CA CYS A 127 15.36 4.64 -7.29
C CYS A 127 15.17 6.10 -6.83
N PRO A 128 15.27 6.42 -5.53
CA PRO A 128 15.09 7.79 -5.06
C PRO A 128 16.25 8.69 -5.49
N VAL A 129 15.95 9.97 -5.71
CA VAL A 129 16.98 10.98 -5.95
C VAL A 129 17.49 11.51 -4.61
N MET A 130 18.82 11.56 -4.44
CA MET A 130 19.43 12.19 -3.27
C MET A 130 19.43 13.71 -3.42
N LEU A 131 18.62 14.40 -2.62
CA LEU A 131 18.62 15.86 -2.51
C LEU A 131 19.60 16.28 -1.42
N ARG A 132 20.57 17.12 -1.79
CA ARG A 132 21.48 17.72 -0.81
C ARG A 132 20.90 19.03 -0.30
N ASP A 133 20.60 19.11 0.99
CA ASP A 133 20.30 20.39 1.64
C ASP A 133 21.63 21.18 1.83
N PRO A 134 21.85 22.29 1.10
CA PRO A 134 23.09 23.04 1.19
C PRO A 134 23.27 23.77 2.53
N GLN A 135 22.20 23.94 3.29
CA GLN A 135 22.17 24.70 4.55
C GLN A 135 22.29 23.78 5.77
N MET A 136 21.74 22.56 5.70
CA MET A 136 21.80 21.57 6.78
C MET A 136 22.86 20.48 6.57
N GLY A 137 23.38 20.31 5.34
CA GLY A 137 24.34 19.26 5.01
C GLY A 137 23.76 17.84 5.05
N VAL A 138 22.42 17.73 5.12
CA VAL A 138 21.69 16.46 5.14
C VAL A 138 21.34 16.07 3.71
N GLU A 139 21.55 14.81 3.37
CA GLU A 139 21.02 14.21 2.14
C GLU A 139 19.64 13.62 2.45
N LEU A 140 18.62 14.06 1.72
CA LEU A 140 17.26 13.57 1.83
C LEU A 140 16.88 12.84 0.55
N GLU A 141 16.29 11.66 0.68
CA GLU A 141 15.74 10.92 -0.46
C GLU A 141 14.42 11.56 -0.90
N ASP A 142 14.32 11.92 -2.18
CA ASP A 142 13.08 12.35 -2.81
C ASP A 142 12.38 11.18 -3.50
N TRP A 143 11.33 10.71 -2.85
CA TRP A 143 10.48 9.61 -3.32
C TRP A 143 9.39 10.06 -4.30
N SER A 144 9.31 11.34 -4.65
CA SER A 144 8.26 11.86 -5.53
C SER A 144 8.33 11.26 -6.94
N GLN A 145 9.54 11.09 -7.48
CA GLN A 145 9.73 10.48 -8.80
C GLN A 145 9.41 8.98 -8.80
N VAL A 146 9.78 8.28 -7.73
CA VAL A 146 9.43 6.86 -7.54
C VAL A 146 7.91 6.70 -7.48
N ALA A 147 7.23 7.55 -6.71
CA ALA A 147 5.76 7.53 -6.63
C ALA A 147 5.11 7.82 -7.99
N LEU A 148 5.62 8.81 -8.74
CA LEU A 148 5.15 9.12 -10.09
C LEU A 148 5.32 7.93 -11.03
N HIS A 149 6.50 7.33 -11.06
CA HIS A 149 6.79 6.24 -11.97
C HIS A 149 6.03 4.95 -11.60
N ALA A 150 5.89 4.67 -10.31
CA ALA A 150 5.07 3.55 -9.84
C ALA A 150 3.61 3.68 -10.31
N ARG A 151 3.06 4.89 -10.39
CA ARG A 151 1.74 5.10 -11.00
C ARG A 151 1.72 4.76 -12.48
N GLU A 152 2.71 5.19 -13.25
CA GLU A 152 2.80 4.87 -14.67
C GLU A 152 2.80 3.36 -14.94
N LEU A 153 3.42 2.60 -14.03
CA LEU A 153 3.52 1.14 -14.13
C LEU A 153 2.28 0.42 -13.58
N TRP A 154 1.67 0.91 -12.50
CA TRP A 154 0.72 0.12 -11.71
C TRP A 154 -0.63 0.78 -11.39
N ASP A 155 -0.90 2.04 -11.80
CA ASP A 155 -2.22 2.68 -11.53
C ASP A 155 -3.36 1.79 -12.03
N ASP A 156 -3.30 1.34 -13.29
CA ASP A 156 -4.37 0.57 -13.91
C ASP A 156 -4.65 -0.76 -13.18
N GLU A 157 -3.59 -1.44 -12.71
CA GLU A 157 -3.73 -2.67 -11.93
C GLU A 157 -4.32 -2.40 -10.54
N VAL A 158 -3.84 -1.36 -9.85
CA VAL A 158 -4.34 -1.01 -8.52
C VAL A 158 -5.79 -0.53 -8.59
N GLU A 159 -6.14 0.30 -9.56
CA GLU A 159 -7.51 0.75 -9.80
C GLU A 159 -8.44 -0.43 -10.14
N ALA A 160 -7.97 -1.42 -10.91
CA ALA A 160 -8.75 -2.63 -11.17
C ALA A 160 -9.01 -3.45 -9.88
N ILE A 161 -8.00 -3.59 -9.01
CA ILE A 161 -8.16 -4.25 -7.70
C ILE A 161 -9.12 -3.46 -6.82
N LEU A 162 -8.99 -2.13 -6.79
CA LEU A 162 -9.87 -1.25 -6.02
C LEU A 162 -11.31 -1.27 -6.55
N ASP A 163 -11.51 -1.40 -7.86
CA ASP A 163 -12.83 -1.58 -8.47
C ASP A 163 -13.48 -2.90 -8.06
N GLU A 164 -12.73 -3.99 -8.13
CA GLU A 164 -13.24 -5.32 -7.77
C GLU A 164 -13.55 -5.44 -6.27
N HIS A 165 -12.79 -4.74 -5.42
CA HIS A 165 -12.84 -4.88 -3.96
C HIS A 165 -13.28 -3.63 -3.22
N TRP A 166 -13.91 -2.67 -3.89
CA TRP A 166 -14.32 -1.40 -3.27
C TRP A 166 -15.21 -1.59 -2.04
N ASP A 167 -16.19 -2.50 -2.11
CA ASP A 167 -17.08 -2.81 -0.99
C ASP A 167 -16.30 -3.30 0.25
N TRP A 168 -15.17 -3.98 0.04
CA TRP A 168 -14.29 -4.41 1.12
C TRP A 168 -13.54 -3.23 1.72
N VAL A 169 -12.99 -2.34 0.88
CA VAL A 169 -12.33 -1.08 1.30
C VAL A 169 -13.29 -0.25 2.16
N GLU A 170 -14.54 -0.06 1.70
CA GLU A 170 -15.53 0.71 2.47
C GLU A 170 -15.90 0.04 3.80
N ALA A 171 -16.05 -1.29 3.82
CA ALA A 171 -16.34 -2.03 5.04
C ALA A 171 -15.20 -1.91 6.08
N VAL A 172 -13.95 -2.02 5.63
CA VAL A 172 -12.75 -1.86 6.46
C VAL A 172 -12.64 -0.44 6.99
N ALA A 173 -12.80 0.57 6.12
CA ALA A 173 -12.78 1.97 6.51
C ALA A 173 -13.87 2.30 7.53
N TYR A 174 -15.09 1.80 7.33
CA TYR A 174 -16.19 1.96 8.29
C TYR A 174 -15.86 1.34 9.64
N LEU A 175 -15.31 0.13 9.65
CA LEU A 175 -14.90 -0.56 10.86
C LEU A 175 -13.79 0.19 11.60
N ALA A 176 -12.80 0.72 10.88
CA ALA A 176 -11.73 1.55 11.43
C ALA A 176 -12.25 2.87 12.00
N MET A 177 -13.21 3.53 11.34
CA MET A 177 -13.83 4.75 11.88
C MET A 177 -14.51 4.51 13.24
N TRP A 178 -15.12 3.34 13.42
CA TRP A 178 -15.78 2.94 14.65
C TRP A 178 -14.78 2.51 15.75
N LYS A 179 -13.81 1.67 15.42
CA LYS A 179 -12.89 1.06 16.40
C LYS A 179 -11.55 1.78 16.58
N LYS A 180 -11.22 2.71 15.68
CA LYS A 180 -9.93 3.43 15.54
C LYS A 180 -8.76 2.54 15.12
N THR A 181 -8.65 1.36 15.71
CA THR A 181 -7.66 0.35 15.37
C THR A 181 -8.35 -0.98 15.18
N ILE A 182 -7.98 -1.70 14.13
CA ILE A 182 -8.53 -3.01 13.77
C ILE A 182 -7.39 -3.99 13.47
N THR A 183 -7.63 -5.27 13.70
CA THR A 183 -6.65 -6.33 13.41
C THR A 183 -6.78 -6.85 11.98
N GLY A 184 -5.74 -7.50 11.47
CA GLY A 184 -5.76 -8.21 10.19
C GLY A 184 -6.93 -9.19 10.06
N ASP A 185 -7.25 -9.93 11.12
CA ASP A 185 -8.39 -10.85 11.12
C ASP A 185 -9.73 -10.12 10.96
N GLN A 186 -9.86 -8.92 11.55
CA GLN A 186 -11.04 -8.09 11.38
C GLN A 186 -11.14 -7.53 9.95
N ILE A 187 -10.01 -7.19 9.33
CA ILE A 187 -9.94 -6.78 7.93
C ILE A 187 -10.41 -7.91 7.02
N ARG A 188 -9.81 -9.11 7.16
CA ARG A 188 -10.21 -10.31 6.40
C ARG A 188 -11.67 -10.70 6.62
N ALA A 189 -12.17 -10.62 7.86
CA ALA A 189 -13.56 -10.91 8.18
C ALA A 189 -14.56 -9.89 7.59
N ALA A 190 -14.11 -8.67 7.29
CA ALA A 190 -14.91 -7.65 6.63
C ALA A 190 -15.04 -7.88 5.11
N ARG A 191 -14.29 -8.83 4.53
CA ARG A 191 -14.37 -9.16 3.10
C ARG A 191 -15.79 -9.60 2.74
N PRO A 192 -16.47 -8.88 1.82
CA PRO A 192 -17.79 -9.27 1.37
C PRO A 192 -17.74 -10.68 0.78
N SER A 193 -18.55 -11.59 1.31
CA SER A 193 -18.77 -12.87 0.66
C SER A 193 -19.63 -12.66 -0.59
N ALA A 194 -19.46 -13.48 -1.62
CA ALA A 194 -20.36 -13.48 -2.79
C ALA A 194 -21.85 -13.66 -2.43
N LYS A 195 -22.17 -14.12 -1.21
CA LYS A 195 -23.55 -14.25 -0.70
C LYS A 195 -24.13 -12.96 -0.13
N THR A 196 -23.32 -11.95 0.17
CA THR A 196 -23.78 -10.67 0.73
C THR A 196 -24.43 -9.78 -0.34
N THR A 197 -24.08 -9.95 -1.61
CA THR A 197 -24.65 -9.17 -2.72
C THR A 197 -26.12 -9.52 -3.03
N MET A 198 -26.65 -10.66 -2.54
CA MET A 198 -28.05 -11.05 -2.81
C MET A 198 -29.10 -10.48 -1.83
N THR A 199 -28.72 -9.79 -0.73
CA THR A 199 -29.70 -9.46 0.33
C THR A 199 -30.23 -8.02 0.35
N LEU A 200 -29.89 -7.16 -0.63
CA LEU A 200 -30.50 -5.82 -0.73
C LEU A 200 -31.81 -5.81 -1.54
N THR A 201 -32.07 -6.82 -2.37
CA THR A 201 -33.32 -6.92 -3.15
C THR A 201 -34.44 -7.58 -2.34
N GLU A 202 -34.13 -8.55 -1.49
CA GLU A 202 -35.13 -9.36 -0.77
C GLU A 202 -35.74 -8.69 0.47
N VAL A 203 -35.12 -7.63 1.00
CA VAL A 203 -35.67 -6.87 2.15
C VAL A 203 -36.78 -5.88 1.72
N ARG A 204 -36.97 -5.64 0.41
CA ARG A 204 -38.00 -4.72 -0.11
C ARG A 204 -39.34 -5.37 -0.46
N GLU A 205 -39.42 -6.71 -0.53
CA GLU A 205 -40.66 -7.41 -0.87
C GLU A 205 -41.35 -8.11 0.31
N ALA A 206 -40.80 -7.99 1.52
CA ALA A 206 -41.47 -8.37 2.76
C ALA A 206 -42.20 -7.17 3.38
N LYS A 207 -43.20 -6.62 2.68
CA LYS A 207 -44.25 -5.75 3.24
C LYS A 207 -45.62 -6.15 2.71
#